data_AF-A0A920M800-F1
#
_entry.id   AF-A0A920M800-F1
#
_cell.length_a   1.000
_cell.length_b   1.000
_cell.length_c   1.000
_cell.angle_alpha   90.00
_cell.angle_beta   90.00
_cell.angle_gamma   90.00
#
_symmetry.space_group_name_H-M   'P 1'
#
loop_
_entity.id
_entity.type
_entity.pdbx_description
1 polymer ?
#
loop_
_entity_poly.entity_id
_entity_poly.type
_entity_poly.pdbx_seq_one_letter_code
_entity_poly.pdbx_strand_id
1 'polypeptide(L)'
;MTVIIHDQACAAQLRRTRKRGQSKKPDFRVLINNRICEACGDCGAVSNCLSVQTQQTPFGPKAFIDQDSCNFDSSCLNGDCPSFLTVEIDPEKTNGKFPLTPATDFELPSPEIKVSTERLDLRIAGIGGNGCSHSCSNIGDSFNARWF
;
A
#
# COMPACT_ATOMS: atom_id res chain seq x y z
N MET A 1 26.59 29.92 6.88
CA MET A 1 26.55 28.47 7.12
C MET A 1 25.10 28.08 7.34
N THR A 2 24.54 27.25 6.46
CA THR A 2 23.15 26.79 6.53
C THR A 2 23.16 25.28 6.63
N VAL A 3 22.44 24.76 7.61
CA VAL A 3 22.28 23.32 7.85
C VAL A 3 20.82 23.00 7.63
N ILE A 4 20.54 21.98 6.82
CA ILE A 4 19.19 21.44 6.64
C ILE A 4 19.03 20.33 7.68
N ILE A 5 18.14 20.53 8.65
CA ILE A 5 17.76 19.52 9.64
C ILE A 5 16.43 18.93 9.20
N HIS A 6 16.43 17.63 8.88
CA HIS A 6 15.21 16.87 8.60
C HIS A 6 14.68 16.29 9.91
N ASP A 7 13.66 16.94 10.48
CA ASP A 7 13.01 16.54 11.74
C ASP A 7 11.91 15.48 11.54
N GLN A 8 11.46 15.26 10.31
CA GLN A 8 10.42 14.27 10.02
C GLN A 8 11.03 12.90 9.73
N ALA A 9 10.59 11.89 10.50
CA ALA A 9 10.92 10.50 10.21
C ALA A 9 10.31 10.09 8.87
N CYS A 10 11.15 9.63 7.94
CA CYS A 10 10.72 9.13 6.63
C CYS A 10 9.64 8.03 6.79
N ALA A 11 8.64 8.00 5.91
CA ALA A 11 7.54 7.03 5.91
C ALA A 11 8.04 5.57 5.98
N ALA A 12 9.14 5.25 5.31
CA ALA A 12 9.76 3.92 5.37
C ALA A 12 10.31 3.59 6.76
N GLN A 13 10.89 4.58 7.45
CA GLN A 13 11.38 4.42 8.81
C GLN A 13 10.22 4.27 9.78
N LEU A 14 9.18 5.10 9.68
CA LEU A 14 7.96 4.98 10.50
C LEU A 14 7.30 3.60 10.33
N ARG A 15 7.17 3.09 9.09
CA ARG A 15 6.64 1.73 8.84
C ARG A 15 7.50 0.65 9.50
N ARG A 16 8.83 0.75 9.43
CA ARG A 16 9.76 -0.18 10.10
C ARG A 16 9.64 -0.11 11.62
N THR A 17 9.58 1.09 12.17
CA THR A 17 9.43 1.34 13.61
C THR A 17 8.08 0.82 14.13
N ARG A 18 6.99 0.98 13.36
CA ARG A 18 5.67 0.40 13.67
C ARG A 18 5.72 -1.13 13.68
N LYS A 19 6.37 -1.75 12.68
CA LYS A 19 6.56 -3.21 12.63
C LYS A 19 7.38 -3.73 13.82
N ARG A 20 8.31 -2.92 14.33
CA ARG A 20 9.11 -3.20 15.54
C ARG A 20 8.40 -2.83 16.85
N GLY A 21 7.15 -2.36 16.81
CA GLY A 21 6.38 -1.96 17.99
C GLY A 21 6.85 -0.66 18.67
N GLN A 22 7.78 0.08 18.05
CA GLN A 22 8.41 1.27 18.63
C GLN A 22 7.64 2.57 18.32
N SER A 23 6.62 2.52 17.46
CA SER A 23 5.74 3.65 17.20
C SER A 23 4.28 3.22 17.22
N LYS A 24 3.46 3.96 17.97
CA LYS A 24 2.03 3.67 18.12
C LYS A 24 1.34 3.89 16.78
N LYS A 25 0.65 2.86 16.26
CA LYS A 25 -0.26 3.04 15.13
C LYS A 25 -1.49 3.76 15.67
N PRO A 26 -1.99 4.81 15.00
CA PRO A 26 -3.21 5.46 15.46
C PRO A 26 -4.37 4.48 15.45
N ASP A 27 -5.22 4.60 16.48
CA ASP A 27 -6.43 3.81 16.71
C ASP A 27 -7.60 4.34 15.87
N PHE A 28 -7.30 5.07 14.79
CA PHE A 28 -8.29 5.59 13.85
C PHE A 28 -7.81 5.47 12.40
N ARG A 29 -8.77 5.52 11.47
CA ARG A 29 -8.55 5.54 10.03
C ARG A 29 -9.31 6.71 9.43
N VAL A 30 -8.65 7.42 8.52
CA VAL A 30 -9.27 8.48 7.72
C VAL A 30 -9.76 7.89 6.41
N LEU A 31 -11.03 8.10 6.10
CA LEU A 31 -11.70 7.67 4.89
C LEU A 31 -12.36 8.86 4.21
N ILE A 32 -12.71 8.69 2.93
CA ILE A 32 -13.42 9.68 2.14
C ILE A 32 -14.79 9.11 1.77
N ASN A 33 -15.84 9.89 2.01
CA ASN A 33 -17.20 9.54 1.61
C ASN A 33 -17.41 9.86 0.12
N ASN A 34 -17.48 8.82 -0.71
CA ASN A 34 -17.67 8.98 -2.15
C ASN A 34 -19.00 9.67 -2.53
N ARG A 35 -20.00 9.69 -1.65
CA ARG A 35 -21.29 10.37 -1.89
C ARG A 35 -21.23 11.88 -1.68
N ILE A 36 -20.27 12.35 -0.89
CA ILE A 36 -20.06 13.77 -0.56
C ILE A 36 -18.86 14.34 -1.34
N CYS A 37 -17.88 13.49 -1.67
CA CYS A 37 -16.69 13.91 -2.38
C CYS A 37 -17.05 14.50 -3.75
N GLU A 38 -16.56 15.71 -4.02
CA GLU A 38 -16.74 16.42 -5.30
C GLU A 38 -15.50 16.34 -6.20
N ALA A 39 -14.46 15.61 -5.77
CA ALA A 39 -13.15 15.55 -6.43
C ALA A 39 -12.46 16.92 -6.59
N CYS A 40 -12.60 17.80 -5.59
CA CYS A 40 -11.97 19.12 -5.57
C CYS A 40 -10.42 19.10 -5.55
N GLY A 41 -9.81 17.99 -5.13
CA GLY A 41 -8.35 17.81 -5.11
C GLY A 41 -7.62 18.47 -3.94
N ASP A 42 -8.31 19.22 -3.09
CA ASP A 42 -7.71 19.99 -2.00
C ASP A 42 -6.91 19.14 -1.00
N CYS A 43 -7.48 18.00 -0.59
CA CYS A 43 -6.80 17.03 0.27
C CYS A 43 -5.44 16.55 -0.29
N GLY A 44 -5.31 16.41 -1.61
CA GLY A 44 -4.07 16.04 -2.28
C GLY A 44 -3.09 17.21 -2.38
N ALA A 45 -3.58 18.42 -2.63
CA ALA A 45 -2.77 19.63 -2.70
C ALA A 45 -2.12 19.98 -1.37
N VAL A 46 -2.87 19.90 -0.26
CA VAL A 46 -2.37 20.23 1.08
C VAL A 46 -1.42 19.17 1.62
N SER A 47 -1.74 17.88 1.43
CA SER A 47 -0.93 16.79 1.98
C SER A 47 0.24 16.37 1.11
N ASN A 48 0.17 16.62 -0.20
CA ASN A 48 1.06 16.03 -1.21
C ASN A 48 1.22 14.50 -1.04
N CYS A 49 0.14 13.83 -0.59
CA CYS A 49 0.18 12.44 -0.16
C CYS A 49 -0.08 11.49 -1.34
N LEU A 50 0.89 10.60 -1.62
CA LEU A 50 0.78 9.59 -2.66
C LEU A 50 -0.34 8.56 -2.42
N SER A 51 -0.78 8.41 -1.16
CA SER A 51 -1.88 7.51 -0.80
C SER A 51 -3.26 8.09 -1.12
N VAL A 52 -3.36 9.39 -1.39
CA VAL A 52 -4.60 9.99 -1.91
C VAL A 52 -4.61 9.77 -3.41
N GLN A 53 -5.49 8.88 -3.85
CA GLN A 53 -5.64 8.47 -5.24
C GLN A 53 -7.04 8.80 -5.75
N THR A 54 -7.21 8.83 -7.06
CA THR A 54 -8.53 8.95 -7.68
C THR A 54 -9.00 7.57 -8.12
N GLN A 55 -10.19 7.17 -7.69
CA GLN A 55 -10.84 5.93 -8.12
C GLN A 55 -12.13 6.21 -8.87
N GLN A 56 -12.46 5.32 -9.82
CA GLN A 56 -13.72 5.38 -10.54
C GLN A 56 -14.85 4.83 -9.66
N THR A 57 -15.92 5.60 -9.55
CA THR A 57 -17.12 5.22 -8.80
C THR A 57 -18.37 5.47 -9.66
N PRO A 58 -19.54 4.92 -9.29
CA PRO A 58 -20.79 5.22 -9.99
C PRO A 58 -21.16 6.71 -10.04
N PHE A 59 -20.57 7.54 -9.16
CA PHE A 59 -20.76 8.98 -9.10
C PHE A 59 -19.66 9.77 -9.84
N GLY A 60 -18.85 9.10 -10.65
CA GLY A 60 -17.69 9.64 -11.35
C GLY A 60 -16.36 9.39 -10.62
N PRO A 61 -15.27 10.03 -11.07
CA PRO A 61 -13.98 9.94 -10.40
C PRO A 61 -14.05 10.60 -9.02
N LYS A 62 -13.64 9.90 -7.96
CA LYS A 62 -13.65 10.39 -6.58
C LYS A 62 -12.30 10.17 -5.92
N ALA A 63 -11.97 11.03 -4.95
CA ALA A 63 -10.79 10.84 -4.13
C ALA A 63 -10.99 9.64 -3.20
N PHE A 64 -9.93 8.85 -3.03
CA PHE A 64 -9.88 7.65 -2.23
C PHE A 64 -8.53 7.58 -1.52
N ILE A 65 -8.52 7.18 -0.25
CA ILE A 65 -7.29 6.99 0.52
C ILE A 65 -6.96 5.51 0.58
N ASP A 66 -5.86 5.13 -0.08
CA ASP A 66 -5.31 3.79 -0.01
C ASP A 66 -4.77 3.51 1.40
N GLN A 67 -5.47 2.63 2.13
CA GLN A 67 -5.18 2.30 3.52
C GLN A 67 -3.91 1.46 3.70
N ASP A 68 -3.46 0.77 2.64
CA ASP A 68 -2.27 -0.08 2.70
C ASP A 68 -0.99 0.76 2.56
N SER A 69 -1.03 1.77 1.69
CA SER A 69 0.07 2.71 1.53
C SER A 69 0.02 3.89 2.51
N CYS A 70 -1.10 4.14 3.19
CA CYS A 70 -1.25 5.28 4.10
C CYS A 70 -0.18 5.32 5.20
N ASN A 71 0.43 6.49 5.41
CA ASN A 71 1.37 6.72 6.51
C ASN A 71 0.67 7.06 7.84
N PHE A 72 -0.65 7.28 7.82
CA PHE A 72 -1.46 7.64 8.98
C PHE A 72 -0.97 8.90 9.72
N ASP A 73 -0.42 9.87 8.98
CA ASP A 73 0.00 11.18 9.53
C ASP A 73 -1.14 12.21 9.57
N SER A 74 -2.34 11.85 9.08
CA SER A 74 -3.54 12.69 9.05
C SER A 74 -3.35 14.06 8.39
N SER A 75 -2.26 14.27 7.65
CA SER A 75 -1.94 15.53 6.97
C SER A 75 -3.01 15.97 5.98
N CYS A 76 -3.76 15.03 5.41
CA CYS A 76 -4.90 15.30 4.53
C CYS A 76 -6.07 16.00 5.22
N LEU A 77 -6.23 15.86 6.54
CA LEU A 77 -7.29 16.53 7.31
C LEU A 77 -7.06 18.04 7.44
N ASN A 78 -5.86 18.53 7.11
CA ASN A 78 -5.59 19.96 7.05
C ASN A 78 -6.23 20.63 5.82
N GLY A 79 -6.76 19.84 4.87
CA GLY A 79 -7.53 20.36 3.75
C GLY A 79 -9.00 20.56 4.08
N ASP A 80 -9.63 21.48 3.37
CA ASP A 80 -11.04 21.82 3.49
C ASP A 80 -11.88 20.87 2.64
N CYS A 81 -12.05 19.64 3.12
CA CYS A 81 -12.90 18.64 2.46
C CYS A 81 -14.03 18.15 3.39
N PRO A 82 -15.31 18.40 3.06
CA PRO A 82 -16.44 17.96 3.89
C PRO A 82 -16.69 16.45 3.82
N SER A 83 -15.94 15.73 2.98
CA SER A 83 -16.14 14.30 2.75
C SER A 83 -15.34 13.40 3.69
N PHE A 84 -14.51 13.97 4.58
CA PHE A 84 -13.73 13.17 5.51
C PHE A 84 -14.59 12.47 6.55
N LEU A 85 -14.24 11.21 6.80
CA LEU A 85 -14.78 10.38 7.87
C LEU A 85 -13.60 9.80 8.65
N THR A 86 -13.71 9.79 9.97
CA THR A 86 -12.75 9.11 10.83
C THR A 86 -13.44 7.93 11.49
N VAL A 87 -12.86 6.75 11.33
CA VAL A 87 -13.36 5.51 11.95
C VAL A 87 -12.36 5.08 13.01
N GLU A 88 -12.82 5.01 14.25
CA GLU A 88 -12.05 4.41 15.33
C GLU A 88 -11.95 2.90 15.11
N ILE A 89 -10.76 2.36 15.30
CA ILE A 89 -10.47 0.94 15.17
C ILE A 89 -9.85 0.44 16.46
N ASP A 90 -10.26 -0.76 16.85
CA ASP A 90 -9.61 -1.50 17.90
C ASP A 90 -8.42 -2.26 17.29
N PRO A 91 -7.16 -1.85 17.57
CA PRO A 91 -5.99 -2.49 16.99
C PRO A 91 -5.87 -3.95 17.44
N GLU A 92 -6.43 -4.35 18.59
CA GLU A 92 -6.40 -5.72 19.09
C GLU A 92 -7.34 -6.64 18.29
N LYS A 93 -8.48 -6.11 17.82
CA LYS A 93 -9.44 -6.85 16.98
C LYS A 93 -9.04 -6.97 15.51
N THR A 94 -8.11 -6.14 15.05
CA THR A 94 -7.63 -6.14 13.64
C THR A 94 -6.69 -7.32 13.35
N ASN A 95 -6.18 -7.99 14.39
CA ASN A 95 -5.47 -9.28 14.29
C ASN A 95 -6.42 -10.48 14.17
N GLY A 96 -7.66 -10.26 13.75
CA GLY A 96 -8.46 -11.33 13.17
C GLY A 96 -7.67 -11.88 11.98
N LYS A 97 -6.95 -12.98 12.18
CA LYS A 97 -6.54 -13.85 11.08
C LYS A 97 -7.80 -14.00 10.26
N PHE A 98 -7.84 -13.42 9.05
CA PHE A 98 -8.85 -13.85 8.09
C PHE A 98 -8.75 -15.37 8.11
N PRO A 99 -9.84 -16.10 8.41
CA PRO A 99 -9.78 -17.53 8.27
C PRO A 99 -9.26 -17.73 6.86
N LEU A 100 -8.07 -18.33 6.74
CA LEU A 100 -7.58 -18.78 5.46
C LEU A 100 -8.73 -19.62 4.95
N THR A 101 -9.49 -19.11 3.99
CA THR A 101 -10.41 -19.93 3.25
C THR A 101 -9.53 -21.08 2.80
N PRO A 102 -9.82 -22.33 3.19
CA PRO A 102 -9.09 -23.47 2.66
C PRO A 102 -9.07 -23.24 1.17
N ALA A 103 -7.87 -23.23 0.56
CA ALA A 103 -7.77 -23.10 -0.88
C ALA A 103 -8.75 -24.13 -1.43
N THR A 104 -9.83 -23.66 -2.05
CA THR A 104 -10.73 -24.57 -2.72
C THR A 104 -9.84 -25.28 -3.73
N ASP A 105 -9.88 -26.62 -3.74
CA ASP A 105 -9.18 -27.44 -4.72
C ASP A 105 -9.77 -27.17 -6.11
N PHE A 106 -9.51 -25.97 -6.64
CA PHE A 106 -9.64 -25.70 -8.05
C PHE A 106 -8.46 -26.41 -8.68
N GLU A 107 -8.73 -27.46 -9.46
CA GLU A 107 -7.79 -27.96 -10.46
C GLU A 107 -7.48 -26.81 -11.41
N LEU A 108 -6.45 -26.04 -11.09
CA LEU A 108 -5.93 -25.01 -11.97
C LEU A 108 -5.31 -25.75 -13.16
N PRO A 109 -5.72 -25.43 -14.40
CA PRO A 109 -5.10 -26.02 -15.57
C PRO A 109 -3.61 -25.69 -15.55
N SER A 110 -2.77 -26.67 -15.92
CA SER A 110 -1.33 -26.45 -16.01
C SER A 110 -1.05 -25.25 -16.93
N PRO A 111 -0.27 -24.26 -16.49
CA PRO A 111 -0.04 -23.05 -17.26
C PRO A 111 0.66 -23.42 -18.58
N GLU A 112 0.14 -22.89 -19.68
CA GLU A 112 0.75 -23.05 -20.98
C GLU A 112 2.06 -22.24 -21.03
N ILE A 113 3.18 -22.93 -21.19
CA ILE A 113 4.51 -22.30 -21.23
C ILE A 113 4.67 -21.64 -22.61
N LYS A 114 4.49 -20.32 -22.66
CA LYS A 114 4.59 -19.51 -23.89
C LYS A 114 6.02 -19.09 -24.27
N VAL A 115 7.02 -19.51 -23.52
CA VAL A 115 8.42 -19.08 -23.67
C VAL A 115 9.38 -20.27 -23.64
N SER A 116 10.50 -20.17 -24.36
CA SER A 116 11.52 -21.23 -24.39
C SER A 116 12.11 -21.46 -22.99
N THR A 117 12.20 -22.72 -22.58
CA THR A 117 12.81 -23.15 -21.30
C THR A 117 14.34 -23.06 -21.32
N GLU A 118 14.96 -22.84 -22.47
CA GLU A 118 16.43 -22.83 -22.59
C GLU A 118 17.05 -21.48 -22.21
N ARG A 119 16.33 -20.36 -22.40
CA ARG A 119 16.82 -19.03 -22.05
C ARG A 119 15.67 -18.03 -21.86
N LEU A 120 15.46 -17.61 -20.62
CA LEU A 120 14.49 -16.60 -20.22
C LEU A 120 15.20 -15.50 -19.43
N ASP A 121 15.23 -14.28 -19.96
CA ASP A 121 15.69 -13.10 -19.23
C ASP A 121 14.48 -12.43 -18.54
N LEU A 122 14.27 -12.77 -17.27
CA LEU A 122 13.21 -12.18 -16.43
C LEU A 122 13.77 -11.02 -15.62
N ARG A 123 13.29 -9.80 -15.87
CA ARG A 123 13.64 -8.61 -15.07
C ARG A 123 12.47 -8.22 -14.18
N ILE A 124 12.64 -8.36 -12.87
CA ILE A 124 11.67 -7.94 -11.86
C ILE A 124 12.18 -6.66 -11.21
N ALA A 125 11.56 -5.53 -11.53
CA ALA A 125 11.81 -4.26 -10.84
C ALA A 125 10.74 -4.04 -9.77
N GLY A 126 11.16 -3.75 -8.53
CA GLY A 126 10.24 -3.47 -7.43
C GLY A 126 10.88 -2.61 -6.33
N ILE A 127 10.08 -1.73 -5.72
CA ILE A 127 10.46 -0.96 -4.54
C ILE A 127 10.26 -1.86 -3.31
N GLY A 128 11.28 -1.95 -2.45
CA GLY A 128 11.37 -2.94 -1.37
C GLY A 128 10.13 -3.02 -0.48
N GLY A 129 9.53 -4.21 -0.39
CA GLY A 129 8.32 -4.49 0.41
C GLY A 129 7.30 -5.39 -0.31
N ASN A 130 7.33 -5.45 -1.65
CA ASN A 130 6.32 -6.14 -2.46
C ASN A 130 6.61 -7.64 -2.71
N GLY A 131 7.47 -8.26 -1.91
CA GLY A 131 7.74 -9.69 -2.03
C GLY A 131 8.59 -10.11 -3.25
N CYS A 132 9.23 -9.18 -3.98
CA CYS A 132 10.12 -9.52 -5.11
C CYS A 132 11.21 -10.53 -4.71
N SER A 133 11.73 -10.46 -3.49
CA SER A 133 12.70 -11.45 -2.97
C SER A 133 12.08 -12.84 -2.77
N HIS A 134 10.81 -12.90 -2.37
CA HIS A 134 10.11 -14.17 -2.12
C HIS A 134 9.68 -14.85 -3.43
N SER A 135 9.17 -14.09 -4.40
CA SER A 135 8.84 -14.63 -5.73
C SER A 135 10.08 -15.11 -6.49
N CYS A 136 11.20 -14.40 -6.37
CA CYS A 136 12.46 -14.81 -7.00
C CYS A 136 13.05 -16.08 -6.35
N SER A 137 12.87 -16.28 -5.04
CA SER A 137 13.34 -17.49 -4.34
C SER A 137 12.65 -18.77 -4.82
N ASN A 138 11.36 -18.71 -5.18
CA ASN A 138 10.62 -19.87 -5.72
C ASN A 138 10.96 -20.17 -7.19
N ILE A 139 11.55 -19.20 -7.91
CA ILE A 139 11.94 -19.33 -9.32
C ILE A 139 13.44 -19.68 -9.46
N GLY A 140 14.24 -19.36 -8.45
CA GLY A 140 15.71 -19.51 -8.44
C GLY A 140 16.23 -20.94 -8.47
N ASP A 141 15.43 -21.94 -8.11
CA ASP A 141 15.84 -23.35 -8.19
C ASP A 141 15.83 -23.90 -9.63
N SER A 142 15.34 -23.13 -10.62
CA SER A 142 15.30 -23.55 -12.03
C SER A 142 15.97 -22.58 -13.01
N PHE A 143 16.39 -21.38 -12.60
CA PHE A 143 16.94 -20.38 -13.53
C PHE A 143 18.09 -19.57 -12.91
N ASN A 144 19.13 -19.34 -13.72
CA ASN A 144 20.36 -18.64 -13.37
C ASN A 144 20.08 -17.12 -13.26
N ALA A 145 19.48 -16.69 -12.15
CA ALA A 145 19.11 -15.30 -11.90
C ALA A 145 20.35 -14.47 -11.52
N ARG A 146 20.70 -13.49 -12.36
CA ARG A 146 21.83 -12.58 -12.14
C ARG A 146 21.33 -11.20 -11.70
N TRP A 147 21.76 -10.77 -10.52
CA TRP A 147 21.41 -9.47 -9.93
C TRP A 147 22.21 -8.32 -10.58
N PHE A 148 21.57 -7.16 -10.76
CA PHE A 148 22.20 -5.87 -11.03
C PHE A 148 21.69 -4.84 -10.04
#